data_AF-A0A7C4J103-F1
#
_entry.id   AF-A0A7C4J103-F1
#
_cell.length_a   1.000
_cell.length_b   1.000
_cell.length_c   1.000
_cell.angle_alpha   90.00
_cell.angle_beta   90.00
_cell.angle_gamma   90.00
#
_symmetry.space_group_name_H-M   'P 1'
#
loop_
_entity.id
_entity.type
_entity.pdbx_description
1 polymer ?
#
loop_
_entity_poly.entity_id
_entity_poly.type
_entity_poly.pdbx_seq_one_letter_code
_entity_poly.pdbx_strand_id
1 'polypeptide(L)'
;MIDKQKLIFIVCVGIFIGFGLGKLLIAKTVSGSTAISFFITRPLYTYSAINNKLYSNNPIERLTGYCTLYELHIIDKPFLFERYKQEETIASKRVILQILALHGGKDILHFFDEVYELSDKTLKIQIVKIIKQQYPEKVDVFAQKHKVDVQWIHTD
;
A
#
# COMPACT_ATOMS: atom_id res chain seq x y z
N MET A 1 -51.68 7.51 5.29
CA MET A 1 -51.14 8.83 4.90
C MET A 1 -50.50 9.46 6.12
N ILE A 2 -49.17 9.59 6.16
CA ILE A 2 -48.50 10.39 7.20
C ILE A 2 -48.78 11.85 6.88
N ASP A 3 -49.39 12.56 7.82
CA ASP A 3 -49.68 13.98 7.70
C ASP A 3 -48.38 14.78 7.51
N LYS A 4 -48.37 15.74 6.57
CA LYS A 4 -47.19 16.56 6.25
C LYS A 4 -46.62 17.25 7.49
N GLN A 5 -47.48 17.64 8.45
CA GLN A 5 -47.03 18.23 9.70
C GLN A 5 -46.23 17.26 10.59
N LYS A 6 -46.60 15.98 10.62
CA LYS A 6 -45.88 14.95 11.39
C LYS A 6 -44.52 14.63 10.78
N LEU A 7 -44.43 14.63 9.44
CA LEU A 7 -43.16 14.42 8.73
C LEU A 7 -42.17 15.54 9.03
N ILE A 8 -42.61 16.80 8.96
CA ILE A 8 -41.78 17.98 9.26
C ILE A 8 -41.28 17.93 10.70
N PHE A 9 -42.15 17.60 11.66
CA PHE A 9 -41.76 17.49 13.06
C PHE A 9 -40.67 16.42 13.29
N ILE A 10 -40.82 15.24 12.69
CA ILE A 10 -39.82 14.15 12.81
C ILE A 10 -38.46 14.59 12.22
N VAL A 11 -38.46 15.26 11.07
CA VAL A 11 -37.23 15.76 10.43
C VAL A 11 -36.57 16.83 11.30
N CYS A 12 -37.34 17.79 11.83
CA CYS A 12 -36.81 18.82 12.71
C CYS A 12 -36.20 18.25 14.00
N VAL A 13 -36.89 17.29 14.63
CA VAL A 13 -36.40 16.61 15.83
C VAL A 13 -35.12 15.81 15.53
N GLY A 14 -35.08 15.10 14.41
CA GLY A 14 -33.89 14.36 13.96
C GLY A 14 -32.68 15.28 13.73
N ILE A 15 -32.88 16.44 13.10
CA ILE A 15 -31.82 17.43 12.88
C ILE A 15 -31.34 18.02 14.21
N PHE A 16 -32.25 18.36 15.13
CA PHE A 16 -31.88 18.92 16.44
C PHE A 16 -31.11 17.92 17.30
N ILE A 17 -31.56 16.67 17.36
CA ILE A 17 -30.88 15.60 18.09
C ILE A 17 -29.52 15.32 17.44
N GLY A 18 -29.46 15.24 16.11
CA GLY A 18 -28.21 15.04 15.37
C GLY A 18 -27.19 16.16 15.60
N PHE A 19 -27.64 17.42 15.62
CA PHE A 19 -26.78 18.57 15.88
C PHE A 19 -26.26 18.60 17.33
N GLY A 20 -27.14 18.30 18.31
CA GLY A 20 -26.77 18.22 19.72
C GLY A 20 -25.77 17.11 19.99
N LEU A 21 -26.02 15.90 19.47
CA LEU A 21 -25.09 14.77 19.56
C LEU A 21 -23.78 15.05 18.82
N GLY A 22 -23.83 15.68 17.65
CA GLY A 22 -22.65 16.06 16.87
C GLY A 22 -21.73 17.01 17.64
N LYS A 23 -22.29 18.07 18.25
CA LYS A 23 -21.50 19.00 19.08
C LYS A 23 -20.92 18.31 20.32
N LEU A 24 -21.68 17.43 20.96
CA LEU A 24 -21.22 16.69 22.13
C LEU A 24 -20.09 15.70 21.77
N LEU A 25 -20.18 15.03 20.62
CA LEU A 25 -19.13 14.16 20.10
C LEU A 25 -17.85 14.93 19.75
N ILE A 26 -17.97 16.10 19.12
CA ILE A 26 -16.81 16.95 18.80
C ILE A 26 -16.16 17.44 20.10
N ALA A 27 -16.94 17.97 21.04
CA ALA A 27 -16.43 18.46 22.32
C ALA A 27 -15.73 17.33 23.12
N LYS A 28 -16.30 16.12 23.13
CA LYS A 28 -15.71 14.95 23.81
C LYS A 28 -14.51 14.35 23.08
N THR A 29 -14.43 14.52 21.76
CA THR A 29 -13.25 14.15 20.95
C THR A 29 -12.08 15.10 21.24
N VAL A 30 -12.35 16.40 21.27
CA VAL A 30 -11.36 17.45 21.53
C VAL A 30 -10.88 17.43 22.98
N SER A 31 -11.76 17.14 23.94
CA SER A 31 -11.39 17.03 25.36
C SER A 31 -10.69 15.71 25.73
N GLY A 32 -10.58 14.76 24.80
CA GLY A 32 -9.95 13.45 25.03
C GLY A 32 -10.72 12.53 25.99
N SER A 33 -11.94 12.88 26.40
CA SER A 33 -12.70 12.16 27.43
C SER A 33 -13.36 10.86 26.94
N THR A 34 -13.19 10.49 25.66
CA THR A 34 -13.83 9.30 25.07
C THR A 34 -12.88 8.52 24.18
N ALA A 35 -12.98 7.19 24.22
CA ALA A 35 -12.19 6.28 23.40
C ALA A 35 -12.43 6.45 21.88
N ILE A 36 -13.49 7.14 21.47
CA ILE A 36 -13.78 7.43 20.05
C ILE A 36 -12.66 8.30 19.43
N SER A 37 -12.12 9.25 20.18
CA SER A 37 -10.95 10.03 19.75
C SER A 37 -9.76 9.11 19.47
N PHE A 38 -9.55 8.09 20.32
CA PHE A 38 -8.49 7.09 20.13
C PHE A 38 -8.70 6.25 18.85
N PHE A 39 -9.94 5.87 18.53
CA PHE A 39 -10.23 5.11 17.31
C PHE A 39 -10.06 5.91 16.02
N ILE A 40 -10.23 7.24 16.05
CA ILE A 40 -10.07 8.11 14.87
C ILE A 40 -8.62 8.63 14.75
N THR A 41 -8.01 9.04 15.85
CA THR A 41 -6.66 9.65 15.85
C THR A 41 -5.56 8.62 15.65
N ARG A 42 -5.73 7.39 16.14
CA ARG A 42 -4.69 6.35 16.04
C ARG A 42 -4.42 5.92 14.59
N PRO A 43 -5.42 5.64 13.73
CA PRO A 43 -5.17 5.37 12.31
C PRO A 43 -4.49 6.53 11.59
N LEU A 44 -4.91 7.77 11.85
CA LEU A 44 -4.32 8.97 11.24
C LEU A 44 -2.86 9.17 11.67
N TYR A 45 -2.56 8.99 12.96
CA TYR A 45 -1.20 9.07 13.48
C TYR A 45 -0.32 7.97 12.89
N THR A 46 -0.81 6.74 12.82
CA THR A 46 -0.10 5.62 12.19
C THR A 46 0.19 5.91 10.72
N TYR A 47 -0.80 6.41 9.96
CA TYR A 47 -0.59 6.78 8.56
C TYR A 47 0.44 7.90 8.41
N SER A 48 0.36 8.96 9.23
CA SER A 48 1.33 10.05 9.21
C SER A 48 2.74 9.56 9.55
N ALA A 49 2.88 8.68 10.53
CA ALA A 49 4.17 8.12 10.93
C ALA A 49 4.79 7.27 9.80
N ILE A 50 3.99 6.44 9.13
CA ILE A 50 4.43 5.66 7.97
C ILE A 50 4.84 6.59 6.83
N ASN A 51 4.03 7.61 6.54
CA ASN A 51 4.33 8.56 5.48
C ASN A 51 5.66 9.29 5.74
N ASN A 52 5.89 9.74 6.97
CA ASN A 52 7.16 10.37 7.35
C ASN A 52 8.36 9.43 7.13
N LYS A 53 8.20 8.13 7.40
CA LYS A 53 9.23 7.12 7.14
C LYS A 53 9.50 6.94 5.64
N LEU A 54 8.44 6.78 4.86
CA LEU A 54 8.53 6.57 3.39
C LEU A 54 9.22 7.74 2.70
N TYR A 55 8.94 8.99 3.11
CA TYR A 55 9.54 10.20 2.53
C TYR A 55 10.83 10.65 3.22
N SER A 56 11.39 9.84 4.12
CA SER A 56 12.66 10.16 4.77
C SER A 56 13.84 10.11 3.79
N ASN A 57 14.79 11.03 3.96
CA ASN A 57 16.07 10.96 3.24
C ASN A 57 16.94 9.77 3.71
N ASN A 58 16.65 9.21 4.88
CA ASN A 58 17.35 8.03 5.40
C ASN A 58 16.82 6.74 4.75
N PRO A 59 17.66 5.97 4.03
CA PRO A 59 17.24 4.74 3.36
C PRO A 59 16.71 3.66 4.32
N ILE A 60 17.20 3.61 5.56
CA ILE A 60 16.75 2.65 6.57
C ILE A 60 15.34 2.99 7.06
N GLU A 61 15.03 4.29 7.20
CA GLU A 61 13.67 4.74 7.54
C GLU A 61 12.69 4.40 6.42
N ARG A 62 13.08 4.61 5.16
CA ARG A 62 12.24 4.21 4.01
C ARG A 62 12.01 2.72 3.95
N LEU A 63 13.06 1.92 4.14
CA LEU A 63 12.98 0.46 4.23
C LEU A 63 12.00 0.02 5.33
N THR A 64 12.10 0.65 6.51
CA THR A 64 11.18 0.42 7.62
C THR A 64 9.74 0.78 7.22
N GLY A 65 9.55 1.88 6.49
CA GLY A 65 8.27 2.27 5.91
C GLY A 65 7.67 1.18 5.01
N TYR A 66 8.46 0.61 4.09
CA TYR A 66 8.01 -0.48 3.21
C TYR A 66 7.61 -1.74 3.99
N CYS A 67 8.42 -2.15 4.98
CA CYS A 67 8.05 -3.27 5.85
C CYS A 67 6.76 -2.98 6.63
N THR A 68 6.57 -1.76 7.12
CA THR A 68 5.36 -1.37 7.86
C THR A 68 4.13 -1.39 6.95
N LEU A 69 4.24 -0.94 5.69
CA LEU A 69 3.16 -1.06 4.70
C LEU A 69 2.74 -2.51 4.50
N TYR A 70 3.71 -3.41 4.40
CA TYR A 70 3.47 -4.84 4.28
C TYR A 70 2.77 -5.44 5.51
N GLU A 71 3.29 -5.17 6.70
CA GLU A 71 2.73 -5.66 7.97
C GLU A 71 1.30 -5.21 8.22
N LEU A 72 0.95 -4.00 7.77
CA LEU A 72 -0.39 -3.44 7.90
C LEU A 72 -1.31 -3.75 6.71
N HIS A 73 -0.84 -4.51 5.72
CA HIS A 73 -1.56 -4.80 4.49
C HIS A 73 -2.03 -3.53 3.72
N ILE A 74 -1.28 -2.43 3.83
CA ILE A 74 -1.55 -1.17 3.13
C ILE A 74 -0.74 -1.19 1.83
N ILE A 75 -1.35 -1.69 0.75
CA ILE A 75 -0.66 -1.88 -0.53
C ILE A 75 -1.20 -0.95 -1.59
N ASP A 76 -0.35 0.01 -1.98
CA ASP A 76 -0.55 0.88 -3.12
C ASP A 76 0.50 0.53 -4.18
N LYS A 77 0.09 -0.26 -5.19
CA LYS A 77 1.01 -0.72 -6.24
C LYS A 77 1.55 0.43 -7.10
N PRO A 78 0.73 1.40 -7.58
CA PRO A 78 1.24 2.58 -8.28
C PRO A 78 2.33 3.31 -7.49
N PHE A 79 2.11 3.53 -6.19
CA PHE A 79 3.13 4.13 -5.33
C PHE A 79 4.42 3.30 -5.29
N LEU A 80 4.31 1.98 -5.08
CA LEU A 80 5.46 1.08 -5.01
C LEU A 80 6.22 0.98 -6.35
N PHE A 81 5.55 1.04 -7.49
CA PHE A 81 6.18 1.06 -8.81
C PHE A 81 7.07 2.29 -8.99
N GLU A 82 6.53 3.48 -8.68
CA GLU A 82 7.29 4.72 -8.78
C GLU A 82 8.43 4.77 -7.76
N ARG A 83 8.18 4.29 -6.54
CA ARG A 83 9.22 4.21 -5.52
C ARG A 83 10.35 3.28 -5.88
N TYR A 84 10.08 2.13 -6.50
CA TYR A 84 11.14 1.22 -6.94
C TYR A 84 12.14 1.91 -7.89
N LYS A 85 11.64 2.74 -8.80
CA LYS A 85 12.47 3.48 -9.78
C LYS A 85 13.36 4.53 -9.10
N GLN A 86 12.89 5.11 -8.01
CA GLN A 86 13.57 6.19 -7.27
C GLN A 86 14.54 5.67 -6.20
N GLU A 87 14.33 4.45 -5.68
CA GLU A 87 15.21 3.91 -4.66
C GLU A 87 16.62 3.64 -5.20
N GLU A 88 17.62 3.96 -4.40
CA GLU A 88 19.03 3.71 -4.73
C GLU A 88 19.50 2.37 -4.14
N THR A 89 18.95 1.99 -3.00
CA THR A 89 19.44 0.80 -2.28
C THR A 89 18.81 -0.48 -2.83
N ILE A 90 19.66 -1.48 -3.07
CA ILE A 90 19.22 -2.81 -3.49
C ILE A 90 18.27 -3.39 -2.44
N ALA A 91 18.54 -3.21 -1.15
CA ALA A 91 17.69 -3.72 -0.07
C ALA A 91 16.24 -3.23 -0.16
N SER A 92 16.03 -1.91 -0.34
CA SER A 92 14.70 -1.34 -0.54
C SER A 92 14.03 -1.89 -1.80
N LYS A 93 14.76 -1.94 -2.92
CA LYS A 93 14.25 -2.52 -4.17
C LYS A 93 13.79 -3.97 -4.01
N ARG A 94 14.57 -4.80 -3.30
CA ARG A 94 14.23 -6.21 -3.04
C ARG A 94 12.96 -6.35 -2.21
N VAL A 95 12.79 -5.52 -1.17
CA VAL A 95 11.58 -5.52 -0.35
C VAL A 95 10.37 -5.10 -1.17
N ILE A 96 10.48 -4.02 -1.96
CA ILE A 96 9.39 -3.58 -2.84
C ILE A 96 8.98 -4.70 -3.82
N LEU A 97 9.93 -5.35 -4.49
CA LEU A 97 9.64 -6.48 -5.39
C LEU A 97 8.90 -7.60 -4.69
N GLN A 98 9.30 -7.92 -3.46
CA GLN A 98 8.69 -9.01 -2.70
C GLN A 98 7.27 -8.66 -2.24
N ILE A 99 7.05 -7.41 -1.80
CA ILE A 99 5.71 -6.91 -1.46
C ILE A 99 4.80 -6.98 -2.68
N LEU A 100 5.27 -6.49 -3.83
CA LEU A 100 4.52 -6.53 -5.08
C LEU A 100 4.19 -7.97 -5.47
N ALA A 101 5.19 -8.85 -5.50
CA ALA A 101 5.02 -10.26 -5.83
C ALA A 101 3.92 -10.91 -4.98
N LEU A 102 3.91 -10.69 -3.66
CA LEU A 102 2.91 -11.30 -2.77
C LEU A 102 1.47 -10.88 -3.08
N HIS A 103 1.27 -9.70 -3.67
CA HIS A 103 -0.05 -9.19 -4.02
C HIS A 103 -0.49 -9.51 -5.45
N GLY A 104 0.43 -10.01 -6.29
CA GLY A 104 0.16 -10.54 -7.62
C GLY A 104 -0.52 -9.55 -8.58
N GLY A 105 -0.86 -10.01 -9.79
CA GLY A 105 -1.64 -9.23 -10.76
C GLY A 105 -0.94 -9.01 -12.09
N LYS A 106 -1.74 -8.79 -13.14
CA LYS A 106 -1.24 -8.63 -14.52
C LYS A 106 -0.37 -7.38 -14.69
N ASP A 107 -0.62 -6.36 -13.87
CA ASP A 107 0.13 -5.11 -13.80
C ASP A 107 1.58 -5.32 -13.35
N ILE A 108 1.84 -6.35 -12.54
CA ILE A 108 3.18 -6.67 -12.05
C ILE A 108 4.10 -7.17 -13.16
N LEU A 109 3.59 -7.97 -14.10
CA LEU A 109 4.39 -8.46 -15.22
C LEU A 109 4.86 -7.30 -16.10
N HIS A 110 3.98 -6.34 -16.37
CA HIS A 110 4.34 -5.13 -17.11
C HIS A 110 5.41 -4.32 -16.35
N PHE A 111 5.25 -4.19 -15.03
CA PHE A 111 6.25 -3.53 -14.20
C PHE A 111 7.61 -4.25 -14.24
N PHE A 112 7.64 -5.58 -14.15
CA PHE A 112 8.88 -6.36 -14.28
C PHE A 112 9.53 -6.18 -15.64
N ASP A 113 8.76 -6.21 -16.72
CA ASP A 113 9.27 -5.93 -18.07
C ASP A 113 9.94 -4.54 -18.16
N GLU A 114 9.34 -3.52 -17.53
CA GLU A 114 9.84 -2.15 -17.54
C GLU A 114 11.16 -2.03 -16.77
N VAL A 115 11.25 -2.64 -15.59
CA VAL A 115 12.39 -2.43 -14.70
C VAL A 115 13.51 -3.46 -14.87
N TYR A 116 13.27 -4.56 -15.58
CA TYR A 116 14.24 -5.66 -15.66
C TYR A 116 15.59 -5.18 -16.20
N GLU A 117 15.61 -4.50 -17.35
CA GLU A 117 16.88 -4.08 -17.97
C GLU A 117 17.65 -3.05 -17.15
N LEU A 118 16.93 -2.22 -16.40
CA LEU A 118 17.48 -1.19 -15.52
C LEU A 118 17.94 -1.75 -14.17
N SER A 119 17.65 -3.02 -13.89
CA SER A 119 17.95 -3.65 -12.60
C SER A 119 19.32 -4.33 -12.60
N ASP A 120 20.00 -4.28 -11.46
CA ASP A 120 21.25 -5.00 -11.25
C ASP A 120 21.06 -6.52 -11.30
N LYS A 121 22.16 -7.26 -11.50
CA LYS A 121 22.16 -8.74 -11.58
C LYS A 121 21.37 -9.40 -10.44
N THR A 122 21.56 -8.97 -9.20
CA THR A 122 20.85 -9.52 -8.03
C THR A 122 19.35 -9.33 -8.12
N LEU A 123 18.90 -8.18 -8.61
CA LEU A 123 17.48 -7.85 -8.77
C LEU A 123 16.88 -8.58 -9.97
N LYS A 124 17.61 -8.69 -11.09
CA LYS A 124 17.22 -9.49 -12.27
C LYS A 124 16.94 -10.95 -11.88
N ILE A 125 17.86 -11.57 -11.11
CA ILE A 125 17.68 -12.94 -10.61
C ILE A 125 16.42 -13.03 -9.74
N GLN A 126 16.19 -12.06 -8.85
CA GLN A 126 14.99 -12.06 -8.01
C GLN A 126 13.70 -11.93 -8.83
N ILE A 127 13.67 -11.06 -9.84
CA ILE A 127 12.52 -10.92 -10.75
C ILE A 127 12.24 -12.25 -11.47
N VAL A 128 13.27 -12.88 -12.04
CA VAL A 128 13.13 -14.19 -12.71
C VAL A 128 12.60 -15.24 -11.73
N LYS A 129 13.12 -15.28 -10.50
CA LYS A 129 12.63 -16.19 -9.45
C LYS A 129 11.16 -15.95 -9.12
N ILE A 130 10.73 -14.70 -8.99
CA ILE A 130 9.33 -14.35 -8.75
C ILE A 130 8.45 -14.82 -9.91
N ILE A 131 8.86 -14.57 -11.16
CA ILE A 131 8.11 -14.99 -12.35
C ILE A 131 8.02 -16.52 -12.42
N LYS A 132 9.12 -17.24 -12.17
CA LYS A 132 9.12 -18.71 -12.12
C LYS A 132 8.15 -19.26 -11.08
N GLN A 133 8.05 -18.62 -9.92
CA GLN A 133 7.20 -19.08 -8.83
C GLN A 133 5.72 -18.72 -9.01
N GLN A 134 5.43 -17.53 -9.56
CA GLN A 134 4.07 -16.98 -9.57
C GLN A 134 3.39 -17.00 -10.95
N TYR A 135 4.18 -17.02 -12.02
CA TYR A 135 3.72 -16.99 -13.42
C TYR A 135 4.53 -17.98 -14.26
N PRO A 136 4.54 -19.29 -13.91
CA PRO A 136 5.35 -20.30 -14.60
C PRO A 136 5.08 -20.34 -16.11
N GLU A 137 3.85 -20.09 -16.53
CA GLU A 137 3.43 -20.04 -17.94
C GLU A 137 3.97 -18.83 -18.72
N LYS A 138 4.54 -17.84 -18.01
CA LYS A 138 5.13 -16.62 -18.61
C LYS A 138 6.66 -16.65 -18.63
N VAL A 139 7.29 -17.62 -17.97
CA VAL A 139 8.75 -17.69 -17.83
C VAL A 139 9.42 -17.73 -19.20
N ASP A 140 9.00 -18.61 -20.10
CA ASP A 140 9.65 -18.77 -21.41
C ASP A 140 9.54 -17.49 -22.26
N VAL A 141 8.36 -16.86 -22.25
CA VAL A 141 8.12 -15.60 -22.96
C VAL A 141 8.99 -14.48 -22.40
N PHE A 142 9.05 -14.36 -21.07
CA PHE A 142 9.87 -13.36 -20.39
C PHE A 142 11.37 -13.61 -20.64
N ALA A 143 11.81 -14.86 -20.54
CA ALA A 143 13.19 -15.28 -20.76
C ALA A 143 13.65 -14.99 -22.19
N GLN A 144 12.81 -15.28 -23.18
CA GLN A 144 13.09 -14.99 -24.58
C GLN A 144 13.17 -13.49 -24.84
N LYS A 145 12.23 -12.70 -24.28
CA LYS A 145 12.17 -11.25 -24.45
C LYS A 145 13.41 -10.55 -23.89
N HIS A 146 13.83 -10.95 -22.68
CA HIS A 146 14.92 -10.30 -21.94
C HIS A 146 16.28 -11.01 -22.05
N LYS A 147 16.37 -12.07 -22.87
CA LYS A 147 17.58 -12.90 -23.02
C LYS A 147 18.14 -13.34 -21.66
N VAL A 148 17.25 -13.84 -20.80
CA VAL A 148 17.59 -14.29 -19.45
C VAL A 148 18.63 -15.42 -19.53
N ASP A 149 19.63 -15.38 -18.65
CA ASP A 149 20.62 -16.44 -18.55
C ASP A 149 19.94 -17.77 -18.20
N VAL A 150 20.17 -18.78 -19.05
CA VAL A 150 19.61 -20.14 -18.93
C VAL A 150 19.89 -20.73 -17.55
N GLN A 151 21.03 -20.39 -16.93
CA GLN A 151 21.35 -20.85 -15.58
C GLN A 151 20.35 -20.37 -14.53
N TRP A 152 19.78 -19.17 -14.69
CA TRP A 152 18.85 -18.60 -13.69
C TRP A 152 17.45 -19.23 -13.77
N ILE A 153 17.14 -19.89 -14.88
CA ILE A 153 15.86 -20.55 -15.11
C ILE A 153 15.87 -21.96 -14.50
N HIS A 154 16.99 -22.67 -14.65
CA HIS A 154 17.12 -24.08 -14.23
C HIS A 154 17.70 -24.28 -12.82
N THR A 155 18.16 -23.22 -12.16
CA THR A 155 18.59 -23.31 -10.75
C THR A 155 17.38 -23.10 -9.83
N ASP A 156 17.30 -23.86 -8.74
CA ASP A 156 16.22 -23.81 -7.74
C ASP A 156 16.50 -22.77 -6.62
#